data_AF-A0A962VGP7-F1
#
_entry.id   AF-A0A962VGP7-F1
#
_cell.length_a   1.000
_cell.length_b   1.000
_cell.length_c   1.000
_cell.angle_alpha   90.00
_cell.angle_beta   90.00
_cell.angle_gamma   90.00
#
_symmetry.space_group_name_H-M   'P 1'
#
loop_
_entity.id
_entity.type
_entity.pdbx_description
1 polymer ?
#
loop_
_entity_poly.entity_id
_entity_poly.type
_entity_poly.pdbx_seq_one_letter_code
_entity_poly.pdbx_strand_id
1 'polypeptide(L)'
;FSGQLYEQLQYPLTVLKEGPLQPSVLAGPTCDSIDIVAESIDLPELEIGDVIIGRMMGAYTAATASEFNSIPRTQIVALDAPEPQQQVAYIA
;
A
#
# COMPACT_ATOMS: atom_id res chain seq x y z
N PHE A 1 0.62 4.70 2.49
CA PHE A 1 -0.63 5.48 2.68
C PHE A 1 -0.38 6.83 3.35
N SER A 2 0.77 7.48 3.13
CA SER A 2 1.13 8.75 3.77
C SER A 2 0.17 9.91 3.45
N GLY A 3 -0.48 9.90 2.27
CA GLY A 3 -1.52 10.89 1.95
C GLY A 3 -2.74 10.83 2.87
N GLN A 4 -3.00 9.73 3.58
CA GLN A 4 -4.01 9.71 4.65
C GLN A 4 -3.62 10.62 5.82
N LEU A 5 -2.34 10.58 6.21
CA LEU A 5 -1.82 11.35 7.33
C LEU A 5 -1.63 12.83 7.00
N TYR A 6 -1.09 13.14 5.82
CA TYR A 6 -0.70 14.50 5.46
C TYR A 6 -1.74 15.25 4.63
N GLU A 7 -2.57 14.55 3.87
CA GLU A 7 -3.47 15.15 2.87
C GLU A 7 -4.94 14.70 3.05
N GLN A 8 -5.23 13.89 4.06
CA GLN A 8 -6.58 13.36 4.34
C GLN A 8 -7.19 12.59 3.16
N LEU A 9 -6.35 11.95 2.33
CA LEU A 9 -6.78 11.18 1.18
C LEU A 9 -7.20 9.77 1.56
N GLN A 10 -8.18 9.21 0.83
CA GLN A 10 -8.50 7.78 0.87
C GLN A 10 -8.17 7.14 -0.48
N TYR A 11 -7.63 5.93 -0.43
CA TYR A 11 -7.20 5.22 -1.64
C TYR A 11 -8.15 4.06 -1.94
N PRO A 12 -8.55 3.85 -3.21
CA PRO A 12 -9.36 2.69 -3.57
C PRO A 12 -8.58 1.39 -3.32
N LEU A 13 -9.18 0.50 -2.54
CA LEU A 13 -8.63 -0.82 -2.22
C LEU A 13 -9.40 -1.90 -2.99
N THR A 14 -8.70 -2.91 -3.47
CA THR A 14 -9.28 -4.09 -4.13
C THR A 14 -8.53 -5.33 -3.67
N VAL A 15 -9.22 -6.46 -3.55
CA VAL A 15 -8.62 -7.76 -3.28
C VAL A 15 -8.82 -8.71 -4.45
N LEU A 16 -7.90 -9.64 -4.64
CA LEU A 16 -8.00 -10.65 -5.71
C LEU A 16 -8.81 -11.87 -5.30
N LYS A 17 -8.95 -12.12 -3.99
CA LYS A 17 -9.70 -13.23 -3.44
C LYS A 17 -11.20 -12.95 -3.51
N GLU A 18 -11.97 -13.97 -3.89
CA GLU A 18 -13.42 -13.92 -3.85
C GLU A 18 -13.94 -14.63 -2.59
N GLY A 19 -15.10 -14.19 -2.08
CA GLY A 19 -15.73 -14.79 -0.92
C GLY A 19 -16.80 -13.90 -0.30
N PRO A 20 -17.55 -14.43 0.70
CA PRO A 20 -18.46 -13.61 1.49
C PRO A 20 -17.68 -12.52 2.22
N LEU A 21 -18.19 -11.29 2.16
CA LEU A 21 -17.54 -10.14 2.76
C LEU A 21 -17.92 -10.00 4.24
N GLN A 22 -16.96 -9.54 5.04
CA GLN A 22 -17.15 -9.22 6.45
C GLN A 22 -16.42 -7.92 6.83
N PRO A 23 -16.99 -7.13 7.77
CA PRO A 23 -16.33 -5.93 8.26
C PRO A 23 -14.96 -6.25 8.86
N SER A 24 -13.94 -5.57 8.35
CA SER A 24 -12.54 -5.84 8.65
C SER A 24 -11.77 -4.53 8.89
N VAL A 25 -10.60 -4.65 9.51
CA VAL A 25 -9.63 -3.56 9.66
C VAL A 25 -8.36 -3.94 8.90
N LEU A 26 -7.90 -3.04 8.03
CA LEU A 26 -6.60 -3.17 7.38
C LEU A 26 -5.58 -2.30 8.12
N ALA A 27 -4.64 -2.95 8.78
CA ALA A 27 -3.54 -2.29 9.49
C ALA A 27 -2.25 -2.33 8.66
N GLY A 28 -1.40 -1.33 8.85
CA GLY A 28 -0.03 -1.33 8.35
C GLY A 28 0.91 -2.16 9.23
N PRO A 29 2.17 -2.30 8.80
CA PRO A 29 3.14 -3.20 9.42
C PRO A 29 3.88 -2.61 10.64
N THR A 30 3.66 -1.35 10.99
CA THR A 30 4.39 -0.72 12.10
C THR A 30 3.82 -1.12 13.47
N CYS A 31 4.55 -0.76 14.52
CA CYS A 31 4.13 -0.98 15.92
C CYS A 31 3.33 0.21 16.47
N ASP A 32 3.03 1.20 15.65
CA ASP A 32 2.26 2.37 16.06
C ASP A 32 0.78 2.12 15.77
N SER A 33 -0.08 2.38 16.76
CA SER A 33 -1.52 2.17 16.64
C SER A 33 -2.19 3.10 15.63
N ILE A 34 -1.52 4.18 15.21
CA ILE A 34 -2.03 5.08 14.17
C ILE A 34 -1.90 4.48 12.75
N ASP A 35 -1.12 3.42 12.57
CA ASP A 35 -0.87 2.79 11.27
C ASP A 35 -2.05 1.90 10.83
N ILE A 36 -3.19 2.55 10.64
CA ILE A 36 -4.43 1.96 10.16
C ILE A 36 -4.69 2.49 8.75
N VAL A 37 -4.77 1.59 7.78
CA VAL A 37 -4.99 1.91 6.38
C VAL A 37 -6.47 2.09 6.08
N ALA A 38 -7.33 1.24 6.64
CA ALA A 38 -8.77 1.34 6.49
C ALA A 38 -9.47 0.72 7.69
N GLU A 39 -10.40 1.48 8.27
CA GLU A 39 -11.33 1.00 9.27
C GLU A 39 -12.64 0.58 8.60
N SER A 40 -13.25 -0.51 9.09
CA SER A 40 -14.57 -0.99 8.62
C SER A 40 -14.66 -1.22 7.11
N ILE A 41 -13.63 -1.84 6.52
CA ILE A 41 -13.64 -2.27 5.12
C ILE A 41 -14.23 -3.67 4.99
N ASP A 42 -15.15 -3.87 4.07
CA ASP A 42 -15.72 -5.18 3.76
C ASP A 42 -14.74 -5.99 2.91
N LEU A 43 -14.19 -7.07 3.48
CA LEU A 43 -13.22 -7.96 2.83
C LEU A 43 -13.67 -9.42 2.97
N PRO A 44 -13.33 -10.30 2.03
CA PRO A 44 -13.41 -11.74 2.26
C PRO A 44 -12.36 -12.17 3.29
N GLU A 45 -12.51 -13.37 3.86
CA GLU A 45 -11.49 -13.96 4.73
C GLU A 45 -10.15 -14.09 3.98
N LEU A 46 -9.13 -13.33 4.39
CA LEU A 46 -7.80 -13.33 3.80
C LEU A 46 -6.86 -14.23 4.59
N GLU A 47 -5.91 -14.85 3.89
CA GLU A 47 -4.84 -15.67 4.46
C GLU A 47 -3.47 -15.00 4.24
N ILE A 48 -2.46 -15.46 4.98
CA ILE A 48 -1.08 -15.00 4.78
C ILE A 48 -0.66 -15.31 3.34
N GLY A 49 -0.29 -14.25 2.61
CA GLY A 49 0.11 -14.34 1.20
C GLY A 49 -0.95 -13.83 0.23
N ASP A 50 -2.19 -13.63 0.66
CA ASP A 50 -3.21 -12.98 -0.16
C ASP A 50 -2.85 -11.51 -0.43
N VAL A 51 -3.23 -11.02 -1.62
CA VAL A 51 -2.81 -9.70 -2.11
C VAL A 51 -3.96 -8.69 -2.08
N ILE A 52 -3.68 -7.54 -1.48
CA ILE A 52 -4.52 -6.34 -1.52
C ILE A 52 -3.85 -5.31 -2.42
N ILE A 53 -4.63 -4.69 -3.31
CA ILE A 53 -4.19 -3.71 -4.29
C ILE A 53 -4.73 -2.33 -3.91
N GLY A 54 -3.83 -1.41 -3.55
CA GLY A 54 -4.14 0.02 -3.44
C GLY A 54 -3.95 0.71 -4.79
N ARG A 55 -4.98 1.41 -5.27
CA ARG A 55 -4.96 2.15 -6.55
C ARG A 55 -4.75 3.64 -6.32
N MET A 56 -4.48 4.38 -7.41
CA MET A 56 -4.30 5.83 -7.39
C MET A 56 -3.14 6.30 -6.47
N MET A 57 -2.08 5.51 -6.40
CA MET A 57 -0.95 5.69 -5.47
C MET A 57 0.25 6.45 -6.08
N GLY A 58 0.11 7.15 -7.20
CA GLY A 58 1.27 7.74 -7.91
C GLY A 58 1.74 9.11 -7.40
N ALA A 59 0.88 9.86 -6.70
CA ALA A 59 1.21 11.20 -6.22
C ALA A 59 1.33 11.23 -4.69
N TYR A 60 2.39 11.87 -4.19
CA TYR A 60 2.61 12.15 -2.76
C TYR A 60 2.60 10.94 -1.81
N THR A 61 2.85 9.74 -2.34
CA THR A 61 2.94 8.47 -1.59
C THR A 61 4.40 8.10 -1.29
N ALA A 62 5.16 7.67 -2.30
CA ALA A 62 6.56 7.26 -2.16
C ALA A 62 7.47 8.43 -1.77
N ALA A 63 7.11 9.65 -2.21
CA ALA A 63 7.84 10.88 -1.88
C ALA A 63 7.92 11.15 -0.37
N THR A 64 6.91 10.71 0.38
CA THR A 64 6.80 10.91 1.85
C THR A 64 7.00 9.62 2.63
N ALA A 65 7.40 8.52 1.97
CA ALA A 65 7.74 7.28 2.66
C ALA A 65 8.94 7.49 3.60
N SER A 66 8.95 6.78 4.72
CA SER A 66 10.02 6.79 5.71
C SER A 66 10.47 5.36 6.02
N GLU A 67 11.61 5.22 6.69
CA GLU A 67 12.12 3.93 7.17
C GLU A 67 11.82 3.74 8.67
N PHE A 68 10.66 4.25 9.10
CA PHE A 68 10.18 4.07 10.46
C PHE A 68 10.07 2.57 10.80
N ASN A 69 10.35 2.20 12.05
CA ASN A 69 10.47 0.80 12.48
C ASN A 69 11.48 -0.05 11.68
N SER A 70 12.47 0.60 11.04
CA SER A 70 13.45 -0.08 10.18
C SER A 70 12.82 -0.86 9.02
N ILE A 71 11.61 -0.47 8.61
CA ILE A 71 10.92 -1.06 7.46
C ILE A 71 11.47 -0.37 6.20
N PRO A 72 12.05 -1.08 5.23
CA PRO A 72 12.62 -0.47 4.05
C PRO A 72 11.54 0.15 3.16
N ARG A 73 11.91 1.19 2.41
CA ARG A 73 11.01 1.79 1.41
C ARG A 73 10.58 0.76 0.37
N THR A 74 9.30 0.80 -0.01
CA THR A 74 8.74 -0.06 -1.07
C THR A 74 9.47 0.17 -2.40
N GLN A 75 9.80 -0.92 -3.08
CA GLN A 75 10.40 -0.86 -4.41
C GLN A 75 9.37 -0.44 -5.45
N ILE A 76 9.77 0.44 -6.37
CA ILE A 76 8.93 0.86 -7.50
C ILE A 76 9.46 0.15 -8.75
N VAL A 77 8.56 -0.50 -9.47
CA VAL A 77 8.88 -1.29 -10.67
C VAL A 77 8.26 -0.61 -11.87
N ALA A 78 9.10 -0.19 -12.83
CA ALA A 78 8.65 0.32 -14.11
C ALA A 78 8.29 -0.85 -15.04
N LEU A 79 7.05 -0.92 -15.49
CA LEU A 79 6.55 -2.03 -16.33
C LEU A 79 6.90 -1.87 -17.81
N ASP A 80 6.90 -0.62 -18.31
CA ASP A 80 7.14 -0.30 -19.73
C ASP A 80 8.52 0.35 -19.97
N ALA A 81 9.49 0.03 -19.12
CA ALA A 81 10.84 0.54 -19.31
C ALA A 81 11.46 -0.05 -20.61
N PRO A 82 12.05 0.76 -21.50
CA PRO A 82 12.90 0.23 -22.55
C PRO A 82 14.03 -0.60 -21.91
N GLU A 83 14.46 -1.67 -22.59
CA GLU A 83 15.38 -2.70 -22.06
C GLU A 83 16.55 -2.17 -21.19
N PRO A 84 16.98 -2.94 -20.18
CA PRO A 84 17.63 -2.40 -19.00
C PRO A 84 19.06 -1.93 -19.28
N GLN A 85 19.31 -0.63 -19.14
CA GLN A 85 20.53 -0.20 -18.47
C GLN A 85 20.24 -0.25 -16.99
N GLN A 86 21.04 -1.05 -16.29
CA GLN A 86 21.04 -1.25 -14.85
C GLN A 86 21.09 0.10 -14.10
N GLN A 87 19.91 0.69 -13.91
CA GLN A 87 19.66 1.82 -13.04
C GLN A 87 18.32 1.52 -12.39
N VAL A 88 18.41 1.08 -11.14
CA VAL A 88 17.27 1.10 -10.22
C VAL A 88 16.88 2.58 -10.10
N ALA A 89 15.95 3.02 -10.93
CA ALA A 89 15.41 4.35 -10.88
C ALA A 89 14.33 4.38 -9.81
N TYR A 90 14.67 4.95 -8.65
CA TYR A 90 13.71 5.26 -7.59
C TYR A 90 12.85 6.42 -8.05
N ILE A 91 11.70 6.20 -8.69
CA ILE A 91 10.74 7.29 -8.92
C ILE A 91 9.29 6.83 -8.78
N ALA A 92 8.62 7.50 -7.82
CA ALA A 92 7.19 7.75 -7.56
C ALA A 92 6.17 6.60 -7.66
#